data_AF-A0A6V7LI72-F1
#
_entry.id   AF-A0A6V7LI72-F1
#
_cell.length_a   1.000
_cell.length_b   1.000
_cell.length_c   1.000
_cell.angle_alpha   90.00
_cell.angle_beta   90.00
_cell.angle_gamma   90.00
#
_symmetry.space_group_name_H-M   'P 1'
#
loop_
_entity.id
_entity.type
_entity.pdbx_description
1 polymer ?
#
loop_
_entity_poly.entity_id
_entity_poly.type
_entity_poly.pdbx_seq_one_letter_code
_entity_poly.pdbx_strand_id
1 'polypeptide(L)'
;ILRRSDYEEKILSIVKHRQGHKCASSWIVVAMVAWEGVPTHEADRIYSLLTHKLNRFGLPTTRRCGTNEPRTCACQGLDPDTCGASYSFGCSWSMYYNGCKYARSKTVRKFRLSVRSEEQEVEERMHVLATLLSPLYLSLAPEAFNNQTQFEREASECRLGFKPGRPFSGVTACVDFCAHSHRDLHNMNNGCTV
;
A
#
# COMPACT_ATOMS: atom_id res chain seq x y z
N ILE A 1 8.15 16.88 13.24
CA ILE A 1 6.88 16.63 12.51
C ILE A 1 6.85 17.63 11.36
N LEU A 2 6.83 17.16 10.11
CA LEU A 2 6.63 18.02 8.94
C LEU A 2 5.13 18.13 8.68
N ARG A 3 4.63 19.35 8.46
CA ARG A 3 3.21 19.63 8.19
C ARG A 3 3.14 20.48 6.92
N ARG A 4 2.06 20.32 6.17
CA ARG A 4 1.71 21.21 5.06
C ARG A 4 1.69 22.65 5.56
N SER A 5 2.38 23.57 4.90
CA SER A 5 2.45 24.98 5.27
C SER A 5 1.10 25.66 5.12
N ASP A 6 0.45 25.42 3.97
CA ASP A 6 -0.81 26.03 3.55
C ASP A 6 -1.40 25.28 2.34
N TYR A 7 -2.53 25.76 1.81
CA TYR A 7 -3.20 25.14 0.67
C TYR A 7 -2.49 25.33 -0.68
N GLU A 8 -1.52 26.24 -0.80
CA GLU A 8 -0.70 26.41 -2.00
C GLU A 8 0.40 25.34 -2.09
N GLU A 9 0.93 24.87 -0.96
CA GLU A 9 1.84 23.72 -0.96
C GLU A 9 1.11 22.47 -1.46
N LYS A 10 1.48 21.96 -2.65
CA LYS A 10 0.88 20.75 -3.24
C LYS A 10 1.70 19.48 -3.04
N ILE A 11 3.02 19.63 -3.03
CA ILE A 11 3.98 18.52 -2.93
C ILE A 11 5.04 18.85 -1.87
N LEU A 12 5.32 17.89 -1.00
CA LEU A 12 6.51 17.89 -0.14
C LEU A 12 7.50 16.85 -0.66
N SER A 13 8.76 17.24 -0.85
CA SER A 13 9.86 16.32 -1.20
C SER A 13 10.92 16.31 -0.11
N ILE A 14 11.20 15.13 0.45
CA ILE A 14 12.29 14.92 1.40
C ILE A 14 13.49 14.40 0.63
N VAL A 15 14.61 15.14 0.71
CA VAL A 15 15.85 14.80 0.03
C VAL A 15 16.97 14.50 1.02
N LYS A 16 17.88 13.60 0.63
CA LYS A 16 19.08 13.26 1.39
C LYS A 16 20.33 13.62 0.59
N HIS A 17 21.18 14.44 1.19
CA HIS A 17 22.55 14.63 0.72
C HIS A 17 23.41 13.43 1.12
N ARG A 18 24.06 12.82 0.15
CA ARG A 18 24.98 11.70 0.36
C ARG A 18 26.37 12.27 0.66
N GLN A 19 26.75 12.24 1.94
CA GLN A 19 28.01 12.80 2.41
C GLN A 19 29.20 12.30 1.58
N GLY A 20 30.06 13.23 1.14
CA GLY A 20 31.25 12.94 0.34
C GLY A 20 31.03 12.79 -1.16
N HIS A 21 29.78 12.72 -1.64
CA HIS A 21 29.49 12.64 -3.06
C HIS A 21 29.57 14.00 -3.75
N LYS A 22 30.22 14.05 -4.92
CA LYS A 22 30.27 15.22 -5.83
C LYS A 22 29.69 14.91 -7.22
N CYS A 23 29.07 13.74 -7.37
CA CYS A 23 28.46 13.28 -8.62
C CYS A 23 27.03 13.84 -8.79
N ALA A 24 26.44 13.59 -9.96
CA ALA A 24 25.05 13.98 -10.29
C ALA A 24 24.00 13.40 -9.32
N SER A 25 24.30 12.28 -8.65
CA SER A 25 23.43 11.63 -7.65
C SER A 25 23.85 11.92 -6.20
N SER A 26 24.49 13.07 -5.96
CA SER A 26 24.85 13.54 -4.60
C SER A 26 23.63 13.81 -3.73
N TRP A 27 22.50 14.16 -4.34
CA TRP A 27 21.19 14.28 -3.70
C TRP A 27 20.25 13.21 -4.23
N ILE A 28 19.45 12.62 -3.33
CA ILE A 28 18.42 11.65 -3.68
C ILE A 28 17.11 12.01 -2.99
N VAL A 29 15.99 11.77 -3.67
CA VAL A 29 14.66 11.85 -3.07
C VAL A 29 14.43 10.58 -2.24
N VAL A 30 14.01 10.72 -0.99
CA VAL A 30 13.75 9.58 -0.08
C VAL A 30 12.28 9.42 0.28
N ALA A 31 11.49 10.50 0.16
CA ALA A 31 10.04 10.47 0.31
C ALA A 31 9.42 11.65 -0.44
N MET A 32 8.20 11.46 -0.94
CA MET A 32 7.36 12.51 -1.47
C MET A 32 5.96 12.39 -0.87
N VAL A 33 5.30 13.52 -0.65
CA VAL A 33 3.90 13.58 -0.24
C VAL A 33 3.17 14.47 -1.22
N ALA A 34 2.13 13.93 -1.86
CA ALA A 34 1.17 14.72 -2.61
C ALA A 34 -0.05 14.99 -1.73
N TRP A 35 -0.21 16.24 -1.28
CA TRP A 35 -1.26 16.60 -0.32
C TRP A 35 -2.66 16.39 -0.88
N GLU A 36 -2.82 16.47 -2.20
CA GLU A 36 -4.08 16.35 -2.93
C GLU A 36 -4.02 15.15 -3.90
N GLY A 37 -3.47 14.02 -3.43
CA GLY A 37 -3.21 12.85 -4.27
C GLY A 37 -4.44 12.04 -4.69
N VAL A 38 -5.51 12.07 -3.89
CA VAL A 38 -6.79 11.39 -4.17
C VAL A 38 -7.92 12.42 -4.11
N PRO A 39 -8.89 12.40 -5.04
CA PRO A 39 -10.06 13.26 -4.94
C PRO A 39 -10.79 13.08 -3.61
N THR A 40 -11.17 14.17 -2.94
CA THR A 40 -11.76 14.13 -1.59
C THR A 40 -12.99 13.22 -1.49
N HIS A 41 -13.89 13.27 -2.47
CA HIS A 41 -15.08 12.41 -2.48
C HIS A 41 -14.75 10.90 -2.56
N GLU A 42 -13.64 10.53 -3.22
CA GLU A 42 -13.16 9.15 -3.24
C GLU A 42 -12.51 8.78 -1.91
N ALA A 43 -11.75 9.69 -1.30
CA ALA A 43 -11.17 9.47 0.03
C ALA A 43 -12.26 9.24 1.09
N ASP A 44 -13.29 10.08 1.14
CA ASP A 44 -14.42 9.96 2.08
C ASP A 44 -15.19 8.65 1.88
N ARG A 45 -15.40 8.27 0.61
CA ARG A 45 -16.07 7.03 0.25
C ARG A 45 -15.27 5.81 0.67
N ILE A 46 -13.96 5.80 0.41
CA ILE A 46 -13.06 4.71 0.79
C ILE A 46 -12.98 4.59 2.31
N TYR A 47 -12.86 5.72 3.02
CA TYR A 47 -12.84 5.75 4.48
C TYR A 47 -14.12 5.12 5.05
N SER A 48 -15.28 5.56 4.58
CA SER A 48 -16.59 5.04 5.04
C SER A 48 -16.75 3.56 4.72
N LEU A 49 -16.39 3.14 3.51
CA LEU A 49 -16.46 1.75 3.06
C LEU A 49 -15.55 0.84 3.91
N LEU A 50 -14.26 1.17 4.00
CA LEU A 50 -13.30 0.32 4.71
C LEU A 50 -13.59 0.28 6.20
N THR A 51 -13.97 1.40 6.82
CA THR A 51 -14.37 1.42 8.24
C THR A 51 -15.57 0.51 8.48
N HIS A 52 -16.58 0.49 7.60
CA HIS A 52 -17.71 -0.42 7.75
C HIS A 52 -17.35 -1.88 7.48
N LYS A 53 -16.72 -2.17 6.34
CA LYS A 53 -16.47 -3.54 5.88
C LYS A 53 -15.41 -4.25 6.73
N LEU A 54 -14.33 -3.57 7.10
CA LEU A 54 -13.23 -4.20 7.84
C LEU A 54 -13.59 -4.48 9.30
N ASN A 55 -14.40 -3.63 9.93
CA ASN A 55 -14.91 -3.87 11.29
C ASN A 55 -15.88 -5.07 11.35
N ARG A 56 -16.69 -5.29 10.30
CA ARG A 56 -17.70 -6.36 10.30
C ARG A 56 -17.22 -7.68 9.70
N PHE A 57 -16.39 -7.59 8.66
CA PHE A 57 -16.05 -8.74 7.82
C PHE A 57 -14.55 -8.90 7.59
N GLY A 58 -13.73 -7.97 8.10
CA GLY A 58 -12.30 -7.97 7.92
C GLY A 58 -11.64 -9.19 8.55
N LEU A 59 -10.59 -9.69 7.89
CA LEU A 59 -9.71 -10.71 8.42
C LEU A 59 -8.33 -10.07 8.66
N PRO A 60 -8.00 -9.68 9.91
CA PRO A 60 -6.73 -9.01 10.20
C PRO A 60 -5.53 -9.84 9.77
N THR A 61 -4.55 -9.16 9.17
CA THR A 61 -3.26 -9.72 8.81
C THR A 61 -2.25 -9.41 9.91
N THR A 62 -1.71 -10.45 10.54
CA THR A 62 -0.64 -10.27 11.54
C THR A 62 0.67 -9.91 10.84
N ARG A 63 1.23 -8.74 11.17
CA ARG A 63 2.51 -8.26 10.63
C ARG A 63 3.56 -8.21 11.73
N ARG A 64 4.83 -8.47 11.38
CA ARG A 64 5.96 -8.37 12.33
C ARG A 64 6.07 -6.99 12.96
N CYS A 65 5.78 -5.93 12.19
CA CYS A 65 5.81 -4.55 12.67
C CYS A 65 4.62 -4.17 13.56
N GLY A 66 3.65 -5.07 13.81
CA GLY A 66 2.54 -4.80 14.74
C GLY A 66 2.94 -4.78 16.21
N THR A 67 4.18 -5.13 16.54
CA THR A 67 4.69 -5.14 17.91
C THR A 67 6.17 -4.73 17.97
N ASN A 68 6.61 -4.27 19.13
CA ASN A 68 8.02 -4.03 19.43
C ASN A 68 8.85 -5.34 19.39
N GLU A 69 10.16 -5.21 19.36
CA GLU A 69 11.09 -6.34 19.25
C GLU A 69 10.91 -7.41 20.36
N PRO A 70 10.72 -7.06 21.64
CA PRO A 70 10.41 -8.03 22.70
C PRO A 70 9.01 -8.66 22.63
N ARG A 71 8.11 -8.14 21.77
CA ARG A 71 6.71 -8.56 21.65
C ARG A 71 5.85 -8.37 22.90
N THR A 72 6.09 -7.27 23.62
CA THR A 72 5.45 -6.98 24.91
C THR A 72 4.63 -5.69 24.94
N CYS A 73 4.67 -4.88 23.87
CA CYS A 73 3.92 -3.62 23.84
C CYS A 73 2.42 -3.84 23.63
N ALA A 74 1.63 -2.87 24.08
CA ALA A 74 0.19 -2.80 23.84
C ALA A 74 -0.17 -1.66 22.85
N CYS A 75 0.70 -1.33 21.90
CA CYS A 75 0.55 -0.16 21.02
C CYS A 75 -0.70 -0.22 20.12
N GLN A 76 -1.24 -1.41 19.87
CA GLN A 76 -2.50 -1.55 19.12
C GLN A 76 -3.73 -1.37 20.02
N GLY A 77 -3.58 -1.39 21.34
CA GLY A 77 -4.68 -1.62 22.29
C GLY A 77 -4.76 -3.08 22.73
N LEU A 78 -5.32 -3.31 23.92
CA LEU A 78 -5.47 -4.63 24.53
C LEU A 78 -6.82 -5.29 24.21
N ASP A 79 -7.83 -4.48 23.88
CA ASP A 79 -9.16 -4.97 23.52
C ASP A 79 -9.14 -5.48 22.07
N PRO A 80 -9.33 -6.78 21.82
CA PRO A 80 -9.28 -7.35 20.48
C PRO A 80 -10.38 -6.84 19.55
N ASP A 81 -11.48 -6.29 20.09
CA ASP A 81 -12.61 -5.78 19.30
C ASP A 81 -12.36 -4.34 18.80
N THR A 82 -11.44 -3.60 19.43
CA THR A 82 -11.14 -2.21 19.07
C THR A 82 -9.66 -1.94 18.80
N CYS A 83 -8.80 -2.95 18.88
CA CYS A 83 -7.36 -2.74 18.67
C CYS A 83 -7.05 -2.36 17.21
N GLY A 84 -6.00 -1.56 17.03
CA GLY A 84 -5.46 -1.22 15.72
C GLY A 84 -5.07 -2.47 14.92
N ALA A 85 -5.44 -2.49 13.64
CA ALA A 85 -5.30 -3.67 12.80
C ALA A 85 -4.86 -3.33 11.38
N SER A 86 -4.23 -4.31 10.72
CA SER A 86 -3.87 -4.22 9.30
C SER A 86 -4.58 -5.31 8.51
N TYR A 87 -5.02 -5.01 7.29
CA TYR A 87 -5.78 -5.91 6.42
C TYR A 87 -5.14 -5.90 5.02
N SER A 88 -4.51 -7.01 4.63
CA SER A 88 -3.78 -7.10 3.36
C SER A 88 -4.60 -7.80 2.27
N PHE A 89 -4.72 -7.13 1.13
CA PHE A 89 -5.44 -7.59 -0.06
C PHE A 89 -4.54 -7.61 -1.29
N GLY A 90 -5.04 -8.22 -2.37
CA GLY A 90 -4.29 -8.43 -3.59
C GLY A 90 -3.28 -9.56 -3.48
N CYS A 91 -2.29 -9.52 -4.37
CA CYS A 91 -1.21 -10.49 -4.43
C CYS A 91 -0.06 -10.10 -3.51
N SER A 92 0.63 -11.10 -2.98
CA SER A 92 1.89 -10.91 -2.26
C SER A 92 2.85 -12.03 -2.65
N TRP A 93 4.15 -11.76 -2.53
CA TRP A 93 5.16 -12.79 -2.71
C TRP A 93 5.08 -13.81 -1.56
N SER A 94 5.40 -15.06 -1.88
CA SER A 94 5.44 -16.19 -0.96
C SER A 94 6.74 -16.95 -1.17
N MET A 95 7.50 -17.17 -0.09
CA MET A 95 8.72 -17.96 -0.11
C MET A 95 8.49 -19.41 -0.54
N TYR A 96 7.29 -19.96 -0.29
CA TYR A 96 6.96 -21.35 -0.62
C TYR A 96 6.88 -21.61 -2.12
N TYR A 97 6.58 -20.58 -2.91
CA TYR A 97 6.46 -20.68 -4.36
C TYR A 97 7.51 -19.85 -5.09
N ASN A 98 8.32 -19.09 -4.34
CA ASN A 98 9.15 -18.03 -4.87
C ASN A 98 8.40 -17.17 -5.90
N GLY A 99 7.18 -16.77 -5.56
CA GLY A 99 6.22 -16.17 -6.49
C GLY A 99 4.93 -15.78 -5.78
N CYS A 100 3.85 -15.58 -6.54
CA CYS A 100 2.56 -15.19 -5.97
C CYS A 100 2.03 -16.23 -4.98
N LYS A 101 1.50 -15.79 -3.82
CA LYS A 101 0.86 -16.67 -2.83
C LYS A 101 -0.29 -17.52 -3.40
N TYR A 102 -0.87 -17.11 -4.53
CA TYR A 102 -1.96 -17.80 -5.21
C TYR A 102 -1.51 -18.79 -6.29
N ALA A 103 -0.20 -19.09 -6.41
CA ALA A 103 0.35 -19.94 -7.47
C ALA A 103 -0.31 -21.33 -7.61
N ARG A 104 -0.94 -21.86 -6.54
CA ARG A 104 -1.66 -23.15 -6.56
C ARG A 104 -3.16 -23.03 -6.32
N SER A 105 -3.70 -21.82 -6.28
CA SER A 105 -5.11 -21.58 -5.97
C SER A 105 -5.98 -21.75 -7.21
N LYS A 106 -6.88 -22.74 -7.21
CA LYS A 106 -7.89 -22.90 -8.28
C LYS A 106 -8.90 -21.76 -8.32
N THR A 107 -9.25 -21.22 -7.15
CA THR A 107 -10.13 -20.07 -6.98
C THR A 107 -9.42 -19.04 -6.13
N VAL A 108 -9.18 -17.86 -6.71
CA VAL A 108 -8.44 -16.78 -6.06
C VAL A 108 -9.42 -15.74 -5.52
N ARG A 109 -9.32 -15.44 -4.22
CA ARG A 109 -10.03 -14.34 -3.56
C ARG A 109 -8.99 -13.31 -3.10
N LYS A 110 -8.72 -12.31 -3.94
CA LYS A 110 -7.70 -11.26 -3.67
C LYS A 110 -8.14 -10.31 -2.56
N PHE A 111 -9.44 -10.11 -2.42
CA PHE A 111 -10.05 -9.22 -1.42
C PHE A 111 -10.83 -10.02 -0.36
N ARG A 112 -10.18 -11.05 0.20
CA ARG A 112 -10.84 -12.01 1.07
C ARG A 112 -11.38 -11.36 2.35
N LEU A 113 -12.68 -11.53 2.58
CA LEU A 113 -13.38 -11.20 3.82
C LEU A 113 -14.01 -12.47 4.43
N SER A 114 -14.55 -12.36 5.65
CA SER A 114 -15.27 -13.45 6.31
C SER A 114 -16.54 -13.84 5.53
N VAL A 115 -17.21 -12.86 4.91
CA VAL A 115 -18.42 -13.06 4.09
C VAL A 115 -18.10 -12.77 2.62
N ARG A 116 -18.29 -13.77 1.75
CA ARG A 116 -17.89 -13.70 0.34
C ARG A 116 -18.64 -12.64 -0.48
N SER A 117 -19.92 -12.41 -0.21
CA SER A 117 -20.72 -11.40 -0.92
C SER A 117 -20.27 -9.97 -0.63
N GLU A 118 -19.54 -9.74 0.46
CA GLU A 118 -19.05 -8.42 0.86
C GLU A 118 -17.72 -8.04 0.19
N GLU A 119 -17.08 -8.97 -0.53
CA GLU A 119 -15.75 -8.78 -1.11
C GLU A 119 -15.77 -7.87 -2.34
N GLN A 120 -16.80 -7.99 -3.16
CA GLN A 120 -16.86 -7.36 -4.49
C GLN A 120 -16.74 -5.84 -4.40
N GLU A 121 -17.41 -5.22 -3.43
CA GLU A 121 -17.38 -3.77 -3.26
C GLU A 121 -16.00 -3.26 -2.84
N VAL A 122 -15.30 -4.00 -1.97
CA VAL A 122 -13.92 -3.69 -1.55
C VAL A 122 -12.97 -3.87 -2.73
N GLU A 123 -13.09 -4.98 -3.46
CA GLU A 123 -12.29 -5.26 -4.65
C GLU A 123 -12.42 -4.16 -5.70
N GLU A 124 -13.65 -3.85 -6.11
CA GLU A 124 -13.93 -2.81 -7.10
C GLU A 124 -13.33 -1.46 -6.67
N ARG A 125 -13.57 -1.05 -5.41
CA ARG A 125 -13.07 0.23 -4.91
C ARG A 125 -11.55 0.30 -4.87
N MET A 126 -10.87 -0.78 -4.50
CA MET A 126 -9.40 -0.81 -4.47
C MET A 126 -8.80 -0.80 -5.89
N HIS A 127 -9.47 -1.42 -6.88
CA HIS A 127 -9.09 -1.27 -8.28
C HIS A 127 -9.35 0.15 -8.82
N VAL A 128 -10.45 0.81 -8.42
CA VAL A 128 -10.69 2.23 -8.74
C VAL A 128 -9.57 3.10 -8.17
N LEU A 129 -9.26 2.95 -6.89
CA LEU A 129 -8.19 3.72 -6.22
C LEU A 129 -6.84 3.52 -6.91
N ALA A 130 -6.45 2.27 -7.19
CA ALA A 130 -5.23 1.96 -7.94
C ALA A 130 -5.19 2.66 -9.31
N THR A 131 -6.33 2.68 -10.02
CA THR A 131 -6.45 3.35 -11.32
C THR A 131 -6.29 4.86 -11.23
N LEU A 132 -6.84 5.48 -10.17
CA LEU A 132 -6.74 6.92 -9.94
C LEU A 132 -5.33 7.35 -9.54
N LEU A 133 -4.64 6.54 -8.74
CA LEU A 133 -3.28 6.84 -8.27
C LEU A 133 -2.20 6.61 -9.32
N SER A 134 -2.40 5.67 -10.25
CA SER A 134 -1.39 5.30 -11.25
C SER A 134 -0.78 6.48 -12.03
N PRO A 135 -1.57 7.41 -12.62
CA PRO A 135 -1.00 8.54 -13.35
C PRO A 135 -0.18 9.47 -12.46
N LEU A 136 -0.63 9.72 -11.22
CA LEU A 136 0.11 10.56 -10.28
C LEU A 136 1.44 9.91 -9.88
N TYR A 137 1.45 8.59 -9.67
CA TYR A 137 2.68 7.86 -9.38
C TYR A 137 3.67 7.95 -10.55
N LEU A 138 3.20 7.79 -11.80
CA LEU A 138 4.02 8.01 -12.99
C LEU A 138 4.59 9.43 -13.05
N SER A 139 3.80 10.46 -12.73
CA SER A 139 4.27 11.86 -12.77
C SER A 139 5.32 12.18 -11.71
N LEU A 140 5.19 11.64 -10.49
CA LEU A 140 6.07 11.99 -9.37
C LEU A 140 7.32 11.11 -9.27
N ALA A 141 7.23 9.83 -9.66
CA ALA A 141 8.33 8.87 -9.56
C ALA A 141 8.35 7.92 -10.78
N PRO A 142 8.63 8.47 -11.99
CA PRO A 142 8.50 7.74 -13.24
C PRO A 142 9.41 6.51 -13.34
N GLU A 143 10.64 6.57 -12.83
CA GLU A 143 11.55 5.42 -12.85
C GLU A 143 10.99 4.23 -12.05
N ALA A 144 10.51 4.48 -10.83
CA ALA A 144 9.95 3.45 -9.98
C ALA A 144 8.63 2.91 -10.54
N PHE A 145 7.79 3.79 -11.11
CA PHE A 145 6.59 3.38 -11.85
C PHE A 145 6.94 2.44 -13.01
N ASN A 146 7.88 2.83 -13.87
CA ASN A 146 8.29 2.04 -15.03
C ASN A 146 8.84 0.66 -14.63
N ASN A 147 9.63 0.60 -13.55
CA ASN A 147 10.11 -0.66 -12.99
C ASN A 147 8.94 -1.55 -12.55
N GLN A 148 7.93 -0.97 -11.87
CA GLN A 148 6.75 -1.69 -11.39
C GLN A 148 5.78 -2.13 -12.49
N THR A 149 5.76 -1.45 -13.64
CA THR A 149 4.93 -1.81 -14.79
C THR A 149 5.64 -2.64 -15.84
N GLN A 150 6.94 -2.91 -15.69
CA GLN A 150 7.75 -3.64 -16.69
C GLN A 150 7.11 -4.96 -17.15
N PHE A 151 6.51 -5.70 -16.21
CA PHE A 151 5.86 -7.00 -16.47
C PHE A 151 4.33 -6.96 -16.29
N GLU A 152 3.70 -5.81 -16.54
CA GLU A 152 2.26 -5.63 -16.38
C GLU A 152 1.45 -6.62 -17.23
N ARG A 153 1.90 -6.91 -18.46
CA ARG A 153 1.17 -7.78 -19.40
C ARG A 153 1.33 -9.25 -19.05
N GLU A 154 2.56 -9.66 -18.73
CA GLU A 154 2.94 -11.03 -18.40
C GLU A 154 2.33 -11.48 -17.07
N ALA A 155 2.17 -10.56 -16.11
CA ALA A 155 1.66 -10.84 -14.78
C ALA A 155 0.39 -10.03 -14.46
N SER A 156 -0.49 -9.84 -15.46
CA SER A 156 -1.71 -9.03 -15.37
C SER A 156 -2.63 -9.42 -14.20
N GLU A 157 -2.74 -10.73 -13.93
CA GLU A 157 -3.49 -11.27 -12.79
C GLU A 157 -2.90 -10.89 -11.43
N CYS A 158 -1.63 -10.50 -11.38
CA CYS A 158 -0.99 -10.02 -10.16
C CYS A 158 -0.90 -8.49 -10.13
N ARG A 159 -1.82 -7.79 -10.78
CA ARG A 159 -1.89 -6.32 -10.77
C ARG A 159 -3.25 -5.82 -10.34
N LEU A 160 -3.29 -4.64 -9.73
CA LEU A 160 -4.51 -3.88 -9.39
C LEU A 160 -4.72 -2.76 -10.42
N GLY A 161 -5.93 -2.21 -10.48
CA GLY A 161 -6.32 -1.19 -11.47
C GLY A 161 -7.10 -1.74 -12.67
N PHE A 162 -7.73 -0.85 -13.43
CA PHE A 162 -8.57 -1.15 -14.59
C PHE A 162 -8.02 -0.60 -15.91
N LYS A 163 -7.09 0.36 -15.86
CA LYS A 163 -6.47 0.99 -17.04
C LYS A 163 -5.00 0.56 -17.17
N PRO A 164 -4.40 0.66 -18.37
CA PRO A 164 -2.97 0.42 -18.56
C PRO A 164 -2.12 1.29 -17.61
N GLY A 165 -0.95 0.78 -17.22
CA GLY A 165 -0.11 1.43 -16.22
C GLY A 165 -0.50 0.99 -14.82
N ARG A 166 -0.32 -0.30 -14.52
CA ARG A 166 -0.75 -0.96 -13.27
C ARG A 166 0.46 -1.33 -12.42
N PRO A 167 1.00 -0.41 -11.60
CA PRO A 167 2.22 -0.66 -10.83
C PRO A 167 1.98 -1.42 -9.51
N PHE A 168 0.72 -1.56 -9.08
CA PHE A 168 0.36 -2.12 -7.77
C PHE A 168 -0.03 -3.59 -7.88
N SER A 169 0.42 -4.42 -6.94
CA SER A 169 0.13 -5.86 -6.88
C SER A 169 -0.73 -6.24 -5.67
N GLY A 170 -0.50 -5.58 -4.54
CA GLY A 170 -1.25 -5.73 -3.31
C GLY A 170 -1.44 -4.37 -2.62
N VAL A 171 -2.38 -4.33 -1.68
CA VAL A 171 -2.72 -3.15 -0.87
C VAL A 171 -2.96 -3.58 0.56
N THR A 172 -2.52 -2.80 1.54
CA THR A 172 -2.82 -3.05 2.95
C THR A 172 -3.54 -1.85 3.54
N ALA A 173 -4.74 -2.06 4.06
CA ALA A 173 -5.43 -1.06 4.86
C ALA A 173 -4.95 -1.15 6.31
N CYS A 174 -4.46 -0.05 6.86
CA CYS A 174 -4.03 0.06 8.25
C CYS A 174 -5.04 0.96 8.99
N VAL A 175 -5.76 0.42 9.96
CA VAL A 175 -6.78 1.14 10.75
C VAL A 175 -6.25 1.26 12.18
N ASP A 176 -5.93 2.48 12.61
CA ASP A 176 -5.29 2.80 13.90
C ASP A 176 -4.06 1.94 14.24
N PHE A 177 -3.40 1.40 13.22
CA PHE A 177 -2.32 0.44 13.37
C PHE A 177 -0.98 1.12 13.64
N CYS A 178 -0.37 0.81 14.78
CA CYS A 178 0.99 1.23 15.10
C CYS A 178 2.01 0.31 14.40
N ALA A 179 2.54 0.78 13.26
CA ALA A 179 3.67 0.12 12.59
C ALA A 179 5.00 0.50 13.27
N HIS A 180 5.59 -0.44 14.00
CA HIS A 180 6.93 -0.30 14.54
C HIS A 180 7.98 -0.19 13.42
N SER A 181 9.15 0.37 13.74
CA SER A 181 10.25 0.56 12.78
C SER A 181 10.57 -0.72 12.02
N HIS A 182 10.45 -0.68 10.69
CA HIS A 182 10.70 -1.82 9.81
C HIS A 182 11.05 -1.36 8.39
N ARG A 183 11.45 -2.33 7.56
CA ARG A 183 11.48 -2.21 6.10
C ARG A 183 10.61 -3.32 5.52
N ASP A 184 9.90 -3.06 4.44
CA ASP A 184 9.18 -4.08 3.69
C ASP A 184 10.16 -4.85 2.79
N LEU A 185 10.87 -5.81 3.39
CA LEU A 185 11.99 -6.54 2.78
C LEU A 185 11.64 -7.37 1.54
N HIS A 186 10.35 -7.64 1.32
CA HIS A 186 9.87 -8.44 0.19
C HIS A 186 9.19 -7.59 -0.88
N ASN A 187 9.22 -6.26 -0.74
CA ASN A 187 8.85 -5.37 -1.84
C ASN A 187 9.87 -5.50 -2.95
N MET A 188 9.43 -5.23 -4.18
CA MET A 188 10.32 -5.33 -5.32
C MET A 188 11.45 -4.31 -5.27
N ASN A 189 12.63 -4.73 -5.74
CA ASN A 189 13.76 -3.84 -5.89
C ASN A 189 13.42 -2.72 -6.89
N ASN A 190 13.96 -1.54 -6.64
CA ASN A 190 13.80 -0.34 -7.49
C ASN A 190 12.34 0.10 -7.71
N GLY A 191 11.42 -0.32 -6.85
CA GLY A 191 10.06 0.21 -6.78
C GLY A 191 9.88 1.16 -5.59
N CYS A 192 8.66 1.69 -5.46
CA CYS A 192 8.22 2.48 -4.30
C CYS A 192 6.92 1.92 -3.71
N THR A 193 6.66 2.29 -2.47
CA THR A 193 5.34 2.14 -1.84
C THR A 193 4.64 3.49 -1.90
N VAL A 194 3.37 3.46 -2.31
CA VAL A 194 2.47 4.62 -2.37
C VAL A 194 1.38 4.42 -1.33
#